data_AF-A0A7W6F9L8-F1
#
_entry.id   AF-A0A7W6F9L8-F1
#
_cell.length_a   1.000
_cell.length_b   1.000
_cell.length_c   1.000
_cell.angle_alpha   90.00
_cell.angle_beta   90.00
_cell.angle_gamma   90.00
#
_symmetry.space_group_name_H-M   'P 1'
#
loop_
_entity.id
_entity.type
_entity.pdbx_description
1 polymer ?
#
loop_
_entity_poly.entity_id
_entity_poly.type
_entity_poly.pdbx_seq_one_letter_code
_entity_poly.pdbx_strand_id
1 'polypeptide(L)'
;MSKTALTVAMSALPKAVRACVIAVAKNEPRATTARLALDKIEKSERPGFNLTDGAREVVRLAEEVRTARRMRDNAHRGIGRRSSRTSPLARDRAVLARHLAAGITERPLTRSAERLRAASIETLRTGASAGSDWSMTAGAPAYEVTVEEVRDHYRGAFKGYSGKRDCHVVALDPLWWVRIRSVGDGSGVVDGRVVLDARRVVNVPGAQAVHEVLLVRQGRGYTVIVEQAILATWAPDVVTRHRTVRSAIEARVPEAIMERDRKREQAAIRAEAERRRLEEIDEDVLADLEI
;
A
#
# COMPACT_ATOMS: atom_id res chain seq x y z
N MET A 1 -19.03 22.84 -28.81
CA MET A 1 -18.77 22.29 -30.16
C MET A 1 -18.35 20.82 -30.09
N SER A 2 -18.61 19.96 -31.10
CA SER A 2 -18.09 18.58 -31.09
C SER A 2 -16.57 18.55 -31.34
N LYS A 3 -15.85 17.52 -30.86
CA LYS A 3 -14.39 17.40 -31.04
C LYS A 3 -13.98 17.44 -32.52
N THR A 4 -14.77 16.78 -33.38
CA THR A 4 -14.55 16.77 -34.83
C THR A 4 -14.73 18.16 -35.42
N ALA A 5 -15.80 18.87 -35.05
CA ALA A 5 -16.05 20.24 -35.52
C ALA A 5 -14.95 21.22 -35.06
N LEU A 6 -14.45 21.09 -33.81
CA LEU A 6 -13.34 21.91 -33.32
C LEU A 6 -12.04 21.63 -34.07
N THR A 7 -11.78 20.37 -34.41
CA THR A 7 -10.58 19.98 -35.17
C THR A 7 -10.62 20.54 -36.59
N VAL A 8 -11.78 20.44 -37.26
CA VAL A 8 -12.00 21.02 -38.59
C VAL A 8 -11.86 22.53 -38.55
N ALA A 9 -12.51 23.21 -37.61
CA ALA A 9 -12.42 24.67 -37.44
C ALA A 9 -10.97 25.12 -37.16
N MET A 10 -10.25 24.43 -36.28
CA MET A 10 -8.84 24.70 -36.03
C MET A 10 -7.99 24.45 -37.28
N SER A 11 -8.25 23.40 -38.06
CA SER A 11 -7.46 23.08 -39.25
C SER A 11 -7.58 24.10 -40.38
N ALA A 12 -8.75 24.76 -40.49
CA ALA A 12 -9.04 25.79 -41.49
C ALA A 12 -8.34 27.13 -41.21
N LEU A 13 -7.79 27.33 -40.00
CA LEU A 13 -7.08 28.54 -39.62
C LEU A 13 -5.62 28.54 -40.10
N PRO A 14 -5.06 29.70 -40.48
CA PRO A 14 -3.61 29.87 -40.70
C PRO A 14 -2.80 29.46 -39.47
N LYS A 15 -1.59 28.93 -39.70
CA LYS A 15 -0.72 28.38 -38.62
C LYS A 15 -0.49 29.39 -37.48
N ALA A 16 -0.22 30.66 -37.80
CA ALA A 16 -0.01 31.72 -36.82
C ALA A 16 -1.28 31.99 -35.98
N VAL A 17 -2.45 32.01 -36.62
CA VAL A 17 -3.75 32.21 -35.94
C VAL A 17 -4.08 31.01 -35.04
N ARG A 18 -3.76 29.77 -35.44
CA ARG A 18 -3.90 28.59 -34.56
C ARG A 18 -3.05 28.67 -33.31
N ALA A 19 -1.80 29.12 -33.45
CA ALA A 19 -0.90 29.33 -32.32
C ALA A 19 -1.46 30.38 -31.36
N CYS A 20 -2.04 31.46 -31.89
CA CYS A 20 -2.74 32.49 -31.12
C CYS A 20 -3.92 31.91 -30.33
N VAL A 21 -4.82 31.13 -30.97
CA VAL A 21 -5.95 30.47 -30.29
C VAL A 21 -5.46 29.60 -29.13
N ILE A 22 -4.39 28.82 -29.34
CA ILE A 22 -3.81 27.96 -28.29
C ILE A 22 -3.24 28.79 -27.13
N ALA A 23 -2.56 29.90 -27.42
CA ALA A 23 -1.99 30.79 -26.42
C ALA A 23 -3.08 31.50 -25.60
N VAL A 24 -4.12 32.01 -26.27
CA VAL A 24 -5.29 32.63 -25.63
C VAL A 24 -6.06 31.61 -24.78
N ALA A 25 -6.19 30.36 -25.23
CA ALA A 25 -6.86 29.29 -24.48
C ALA A 25 -6.10 28.86 -23.20
N LYS A 26 -4.77 28.97 -23.20
CA LYS A 26 -3.93 28.73 -22.00
C LYS A 26 -4.18 29.81 -20.95
N ASN A 27 -4.29 31.06 -21.39
CA ASN A 27 -4.65 32.20 -20.55
C ASN A 27 -6.17 32.35 -20.44
N GLU A 28 -6.65 33.43 -19.83
CA GLU A 28 -8.07 33.75 -19.80
C GLU A 28 -8.49 34.28 -21.18
N PRO A 29 -9.41 33.59 -21.90
CA PRO A 29 -9.83 34.01 -23.23
C PRO A 29 -10.65 35.29 -23.12
N ARG A 30 -10.01 36.43 -23.35
CA ARG A 30 -10.64 37.75 -23.39
C ARG A 30 -10.39 38.39 -24.75
N ALA A 31 -11.35 39.18 -25.23
CA ALA A 31 -11.25 39.87 -26.51
C ALA A 31 -10.03 40.79 -26.60
N THR A 32 -9.65 41.42 -25.48
CA THR A 32 -8.44 42.25 -25.37
C THR A 32 -7.16 41.45 -25.58
N THR A 33 -7.04 40.29 -24.92
CA THR A 33 -5.90 39.37 -25.04
C THR A 33 -5.78 38.79 -26.46
N ALA A 34 -6.91 38.40 -27.06
CA ALA A 34 -6.96 37.88 -28.41
C ALA A 34 -6.57 38.93 -29.45
N ARG A 35 -7.06 40.17 -29.29
CA ARG A 35 -6.71 41.29 -30.16
C ARG A 35 -5.21 41.61 -30.08
N LEU A 36 -4.64 41.71 -28.88
CA LEU A 36 -3.21 41.95 -28.70
C LEU A 36 -2.34 40.82 -29.28
N ALA A 37 -2.81 39.58 -29.19
CA ALA A 37 -2.10 38.44 -29.74
C ALA A 37 -2.20 38.36 -31.28
N LEU A 38 -3.31 38.78 -31.88
CA LEU A 38 -3.48 38.91 -33.33
C LEU A 38 -2.71 40.10 -33.91
N ASP A 39 -2.56 41.18 -33.15
CA ASP A 39 -1.83 42.39 -33.57
C ASP A 39 -0.32 42.11 -33.76
N LYS A 40 0.20 41.15 -33.00
CA LYS A 40 1.59 40.67 -33.11
C LYS A 40 1.86 39.77 -34.33
N ILE A 41 0.82 39.43 -35.10
CA ILE A 41 0.93 38.59 -36.29
C ILE A 41 0.90 39.50 -37.51
N GLU A 42 1.89 39.35 -38.39
CA GLU A 42 1.95 40.10 -39.64
C GLU A 42 0.68 39.89 -40.47
N LYS A 43 0.23 40.94 -41.16
CA LYS A 43 -1.02 40.91 -41.94
C LYS A 43 -1.01 39.82 -43.03
N SER A 44 0.17 39.54 -43.60
CA SER A 44 0.44 38.46 -44.56
C SER A 44 0.14 37.07 -43.99
N GLU A 45 0.33 36.86 -42.69
CA GLU A 45 0.17 35.58 -42.00
C GLU A 45 -1.24 35.34 -41.44
N ARG A 46 -2.13 36.35 -41.56
CA ARG A 46 -3.54 36.28 -41.15
C ARG A 46 -4.50 36.75 -42.26
N PRO A 47 -4.43 36.16 -43.47
CA PRO A 47 -5.28 36.58 -44.58
C PRO A 47 -6.76 36.41 -44.21
N GLY A 48 -7.57 37.44 -44.50
CA GLY A 48 -9.01 37.45 -44.21
C GLY A 48 -9.40 37.69 -42.75
N PHE A 49 -8.45 37.85 -41.82
CA PHE A 49 -8.73 38.14 -40.41
C PHE A 49 -8.57 39.63 -40.11
N ASN A 50 -9.70 40.34 -40.03
CA ASN A 50 -9.71 41.67 -39.42
C ASN A 50 -9.45 41.55 -37.90
N LEU A 51 -8.93 42.60 -37.26
CA LEU A 51 -8.54 42.53 -35.84
C LEU A 51 -9.73 42.34 -34.91
N THR A 52 -10.90 42.87 -35.27
CA THR A 52 -12.08 42.93 -34.40
C THR A 52 -12.91 41.66 -34.45
N ASP A 53 -13.29 41.19 -35.64
CA ASP A 53 -14.03 39.93 -35.82
C ASP A 53 -13.09 38.73 -35.64
N GLY A 54 -11.83 38.86 -36.05
CA GLY A 54 -10.80 37.87 -35.76
C GLY A 54 -10.58 37.64 -34.27
N ALA A 55 -10.59 38.71 -33.45
CA ALA A 55 -10.46 38.56 -32.01
C ALA A 55 -11.66 37.82 -31.38
N ARG A 56 -12.90 38.08 -31.86
CA ARG A 56 -14.08 37.34 -31.39
C ARG A 56 -14.00 35.86 -31.74
N GLU A 57 -13.59 35.55 -32.96
CA GLU A 57 -13.45 34.17 -33.43
C GLU A 57 -12.35 33.41 -32.67
N VAL A 58 -11.22 34.08 -32.39
CA VAL A 58 -10.14 33.52 -31.57
C VAL A 58 -10.60 33.25 -30.14
N VAL A 59 -11.38 34.16 -29.53
CA VAL A 59 -11.94 33.95 -28.18
C VAL A 59 -12.89 32.75 -28.18
N ARG A 60 -13.83 32.69 -29.13
CA ARG A 60 -14.80 31.60 -29.27
C ARG A 60 -14.10 30.23 -29.37
N LEU A 61 -13.11 30.11 -30.26
CA LEU A 61 -12.36 28.87 -30.41
C LEU A 61 -11.45 28.57 -29.21
N ALA A 62 -10.90 29.59 -28.56
CA ALA A 62 -10.08 29.42 -27.36
C ALA A 62 -10.90 28.90 -26.16
N GLU A 63 -12.15 29.34 -26.01
CA GLU A 63 -13.08 28.84 -24.99
C GLU A 63 -13.44 27.37 -25.24
N GLU A 64 -13.71 26.99 -26.48
CA GLU A 64 -13.98 25.61 -26.88
C GLU A 64 -12.77 24.69 -26.66
N VAL A 65 -11.56 25.15 -27.01
CA VAL A 65 -10.30 24.43 -26.72
C VAL A 65 -10.09 24.27 -25.21
N ARG A 66 -10.33 25.32 -24.42
CA ARG A 66 -10.22 25.29 -22.96
C ARG A 66 -11.23 24.32 -22.34
N THR A 67 -12.46 24.31 -22.84
CA THR A 67 -13.52 23.40 -22.41
C THR A 67 -13.18 21.95 -22.75
N ALA A 68 -12.71 21.68 -23.97
CA ALA A 68 -12.27 20.34 -24.39
C ALA A 68 -11.08 19.84 -23.54
N ARG A 69 -10.12 20.71 -23.22
CA ARG A 69 -9.01 20.38 -22.29
C ARG A 69 -9.50 20.06 -20.89
N ARG A 70 -10.40 20.87 -20.33
CA ARG A 70 -11.03 20.61 -19.03
C ARG A 70 -11.79 19.28 -19.01
N MET A 71 -12.55 18.97 -20.06
CA MET A 71 -13.26 17.70 -20.19
C MET A 71 -12.29 16.51 -20.27
N ARG A 72 -11.18 16.65 -21.01
CA ARG A 72 -10.12 15.63 -21.07
C ARG A 72 -9.47 15.42 -19.70
N ASP A 73 -9.11 16.49 -19.02
CA ASP A 73 -8.48 16.43 -17.70
C ASP A 73 -9.44 15.83 -16.65
N ASN A 74 -10.74 16.15 -16.73
CA ASN A 74 -11.75 15.56 -15.88
C ASN A 74 -12.00 14.08 -16.19
N ALA A 75 -11.94 13.66 -17.47
CA ALA A 75 -12.03 12.25 -17.85
C ALA A 75 -10.82 11.45 -17.32
N HIS A 76 -9.60 11.99 -17.44
CA HIS A 76 -8.40 11.38 -16.84
C HIS A 76 -8.50 11.30 -15.30
N ARG A 77 -9.01 12.33 -14.63
CA ARG A 77 -9.26 12.30 -13.18
C ARG A 77 -10.39 11.34 -12.78
N GLY A 78 -11.40 11.16 -13.64
CA GLY A 78 -12.51 10.22 -13.44
C GLY A 78 -12.08 8.75 -13.53
N ILE A 79 -11.11 8.44 -14.40
CA ILE A 79 -10.49 7.11 -14.50
C ILE A 79 -9.68 6.81 -13.23
N GLY A 80 -8.94 7.80 -12.70
CA GLY A 80 -8.23 7.67 -11.43
C GLY A 80 -9.15 7.35 -10.24
N ARG A 81 -10.36 7.92 -10.21
CA ARG A 81 -11.33 7.68 -9.12
C ARG A 81 -12.13 6.38 -9.24
N ARG A 82 -12.32 5.82 -10.45
CA ARG A 82 -13.01 4.52 -10.61
C ARG A 82 -12.11 3.31 -10.32
N SER A 83 -10.79 3.50 -10.22
CA SER A 83 -9.84 2.46 -9.84
C SER A 83 -9.97 1.97 -8.38
N SER A 84 -10.72 2.68 -7.53
CA SER A 84 -10.93 2.31 -6.12
C SER A 84 -11.94 1.18 -5.88
N ARG A 85 -12.57 0.64 -6.94
CA ARG A 85 -13.39 -0.58 -6.90
C ARG A 85 -12.77 -1.70 -7.73
N THR A 86 -11.49 -1.97 -7.54
CA THR A 86 -10.95 -3.26 -7.96
C THR A 86 -11.50 -4.32 -7.02
N SER A 87 -12.19 -5.35 -7.53
CA SER A 87 -12.60 -6.47 -6.68
C SER A 87 -11.38 -7.07 -5.98
N PRO A 88 -11.52 -7.64 -4.77
CA PRO A 88 -10.39 -8.28 -4.06
C PRO A 88 -9.61 -9.23 -4.97
N LEU A 89 -10.33 -10.04 -5.75
CA LEU A 89 -9.75 -10.96 -6.73
C LEU A 89 -8.94 -10.26 -7.85
N ALA A 90 -9.40 -9.13 -8.35
CA ALA A 90 -8.67 -8.37 -9.37
C ALA A 90 -7.41 -7.72 -8.78
N ARG A 91 -7.46 -7.29 -7.51
CA ARG A 91 -6.29 -6.80 -6.78
C ARG A 91 -5.28 -7.92 -6.55
N ASP A 92 -5.73 -9.10 -6.16
CA ASP A 92 -4.87 -10.26 -5.94
C ASP A 92 -4.19 -10.72 -7.23
N ARG A 93 -4.92 -10.75 -8.35
CA ARG A 93 -4.35 -11.01 -9.68
C ARG A 93 -3.31 -9.98 -10.09
N ALA A 94 -3.57 -8.70 -9.83
CA ALA A 94 -2.61 -7.63 -10.14
C ALA A 94 -1.36 -7.69 -9.26
N VAL A 95 -1.50 -8.06 -7.98
CA VAL A 95 -0.38 -8.33 -7.07
C VAL A 95 0.43 -9.52 -7.60
N LEU A 96 -0.22 -10.64 -7.90
CA LEU A 96 0.44 -11.83 -8.45
C LEU A 96 1.17 -11.53 -9.77
N ALA A 97 0.54 -10.80 -10.70
CA ALA A 97 1.14 -10.44 -11.97
C ALA A 97 2.40 -9.57 -11.78
N ARG A 98 2.37 -8.61 -10.84
CA ARG A 98 3.56 -7.81 -10.49
C ARG A 98 4.68 -8.67 -9.90
N HIS A 99 4.35 -9.61 -9.02
CA HIS A 99 5.33 -10.57 -8.49
C HIS A 99 5.94 -11.44 -9.59
N LEU A 100 5.13 -11.91 -10.54
CA LEU A 100 5.64 -12.72 -11.67
C LEU A 100 6.46 -11.89 -12.66
N ALA A 101 6.15 -10.60 -12.83
CA ALA A 101 6.90 -9.71 -13.70
C ALA A 101 8.26 -9.28 -13.13
N ALA A 102 8.41 -9.28 -11.80
CA ALA A 102 9.69 -9.01 -11.16
C ALA A 102 10.70 -10.15 -11.41
N GLY A 103 12.00 -9.79 -11.49
CA GLY A 103 13.08 -10.76 -11.64
C GLY A 103 13.07 -11.77 -10.48
N ILE A 104 13.40 -13.03 -10.75
CA ILE A 104 13.32 -14.13 -9.75
C ILE A 104 14.06 -13.77 -8.44
N THR A 105 15.17 -13.03 -8.55
CA THR A 105 15.99 -12.55 -7.44
C THR A 105 15.34 -11.43 -6.62
N GLU A 106 14.46 -10.63 -7.21
CA GLU A 106 13.78 -9.49 -6.57
C GLU A 106 12.47 -9.89 -5.89
N ARG A 107 11.83 -10.97 -6.35
CA ARG A 107 10.54 -11.44 -5.82
C ARG A 107 10.54 -11.67 -4.29
N PRO A 108 11.56 -12.30 -3.69
CA PRO A 108 11.58 -12.51 -2.23
C PRO A 108 11.58 -11.18 -1.46
N LEU A 109 12.39 -10.21 -1.91
CA LEU A 109 12.46 -8.89 -1.31
C LEU A 109 11.12 -8.14 -1.46
N THR A 110 10.53 -8.14 -2.65
CA THR A 110 9.22 -7.50 -2.89
C THR A 110 8.12 -8.09 -2.00
N ARG A 111 8.09 -9.41 -1.85
CA ARG A 111 7.11 -10.08 -0.97
C ARG A 111 7.34 -9.75 0.51
N SER A 112 8.59 -9.78 0.96
CA SER A 112 8.94 -9.40 2.33
C SER A 112 8.59 -7.93 2.59
N ALA A 113 8.84 -7.06 1.61
CA ALA A 113 8.53 -5.64 1.68
C ALA A 113 7.03 -5.36 1.83
N GLU A 114 6.19 -6.01 1.01
CA GLU A 114 4.73 -5.88 1.12
C GLU A 114 4.20 -6.32 2.49
N ARG A 115 4.74 -7.41 3.03
CA ARG A 115 4.34 -7.97 4.34
C ARG A 115 4.79 -7.08 5.49
N LEU A 116 6.04 -6.63 5.49
CA LEU A 116 6.54 -5.71 6.50
C LEU A 116 5.78 -4.38 6.47
N ARG A 117 5.45 -3.88 5.27
CA ARG A 117 4.63 -2.67 5.12
C ARG A 117 3.26 -2.85 5.76
N ALA A 118 2.60 -3.98 5.54
CA ALA A 118 1.31 -4.27 6.17
C ALA A 118 1.42 -4.29 7.70
N ALA A 119 2.38 -5.04 8.25
CA ALA A 119 2.65 -5.10 9.68
C ALA A 119 2.97 -3.72 10.29
N SER A 120 3.69 -2.88 9.54
CA SER A 120 4.05 -1.53 9.99
C SER A 120 2.86 -0.56 9.97
N ILE A 121 1.98 -0.66 8.97
CA ILE A 121 0.75 0.16 8.93
C ILE A 121 -0.17 -0.16 10.11
N GLU A 122 -0.20 -1.42 10.56
CA GLU A 122 -1.00 -1.86 11.70
C GLU A 122 -0.49 -1.31 13.04
N THR A 123 0.83 -1.17 13.19
CA THR A 123 1.48 -0.95 14.50
C THR A 123 2.11 0.42 14.67
N LEU A 124 2.55 1.04 13.57
CA LEU A 124 3.25 2.31 13.57
C LEU A 124 2.36 3.43 13.08
N ARG A 125 2.66 4.64 13.50
CA ARG A 125 2.02 5.82 12.96
C ARG A 125 2.45 5.97 11.51
N THR A 126 1.48 5.91 10.61
CA THR A 126 1.65 6.14 9.18
C THR A 126 0.65 7.20 8.72
N GLY A 127 0.96 7.88 7.63
CA GLY A 127 0.07 8.84 6.97
C GLY A 127 0.20 10.24 7.54
N ALA A 128 1.39 10.85 7.42
CA ALA A 128 1.54 12.27 7.66
C ALA A 128 0.66 13.11 6.70
N SER A 129 0.57 14.44 6.91
CA SER A 129 -0.38 15.27 6.17
C SER A 129 -0.21 15.19 4.64
N ALA A 130 1.02 14.98 4.16
CA ALA A 130 1.36 14.77 2.76
C ALA A 130 1.49 13.30 2.31
N GLY A 131 1.01 12.35 3.13
CA GLY A 131 1.08 10.91 2.92
C GLY A 131 2.39 10.30 3.42
N SER A 132 2.61 9.02 3.09
CA SER A 132 3.80 8.26 3.47
C SER A 132 4.45 7.60 2.26
N ASP A 133 5.78 7.67 2.21
CA ASP A 133 6.60 6.99 1.22
C ASP A 133 7.39 5.85 1.87
N TRP A 134 7.65 4.80 1.09
CA TRP A 134 8.32 3.59 1.54
C TRP A 134 9.46 3.25 0.59
N SER A 135 10.67 3.18 1.13
CA SER A 135 11.85 2.70 0.43
C SER A 135 12.34 1.45 1.14
N MET A 136 12.42 0.34 0.42
CA MET A 136 12.89 -0.93 0.96
C MET A 136 14.02 -1.47 0.11
N THR A 137 15.10 -1.88 0.77
CA THR A 137 16.32 -2.36 0.12
C THR A 137 16.78 -3.68 0.75
N ALA A 138 17.48 -4.50 -0.03
CA ALA A 138 18.14 -5.69 0.52
C ALA A 138 19.34 -5.26 1.37
N GLY A 139 19.47 -5.80 2.58
CA GLY A 139 20.60 -5.48 3.44
C GLY A 139 20.44 -5.99 4.87
N ALA A 140 21.34 -5.52 5.75
CA ALA A 140 21.21 -5.77 7.18
C ALA A 140 19.92 -5.14 7.73
N PRO A 141 19.20 -5.82 8.65
CA PRO A 141 17.93 -5.32 9.16
C PRO A 141 18.07 -3.93 9.82
N ALA A 142 17.45 -2.92 9.21
CA ALA A 142 17.42 -1.56 9.73
C ALA A 142 16.09 -0.88 9.39
N TYR A 143 15.63 0.01 10.25
CA TYR A 143 14.40 0.78 10.04
C TYR A 143 14.59 2.19 10.57
N GLU A 144 14.51 3.16 9.67
CA GLU A 144 14.41 4.58 9.98
C GLU A 144 13.13 5.20 9.40
N VAL A 145 12.63 6.24 10.06
CA VAL A 145 11.61 7.12 9.48
C VAL A 145 12.14 8.53 9.50
N THR A 146 12.23 9.13 8.31
CA THR A 146 12.54 10.54 8.14
C THR A 146 11.27 11.31 7.82
N VAL A 147 11.27 12.62 8.09
CA VAL A 147 10.12 13.48 7.77
C VAL A 147 10.58 14.53 6.76
N GLU A 148 9.93 14.53 5.61
CA GLU A 148 10.18 15.50 4.53
C GLU A 148 9.08 16.57 4.50
N GLU A 149 9.46 17.81 4.20
CA GLU A 149 8.52 18.90 3.98
C GLU A 149 8.14 19.03 2.50
N VAL A 150 6.86 18.87 2.21
CA VAL A 150 6.31 18.95 0.86
C VAL A 150 5.53 20.25 0.70
N ARG A 151 6.11 21.22 -0.01
CA ARG A 151 5.48 22.54 -0.26
C ARG A 151 4.33 22.47 -1.28
N ASP A 152 4.38 21.50 -2.18
CA ASP A 152 3.39 21.37 -3.27
C ASP A 152 2.17 20.52 -2.89
N HIS A 153 2.11 20.03 -1.65
CA HIS A 153 1.05 19.13 -1.18
C HIS A 153 -0.37 19.69 -1.42
N TYR A 154 -0.56 21.02 -1.30
CA TYR A 154 -1.84 21.69 -1.55
C TYR A 154 -2.10 22.03 -3.03
N ARG A 155 -1.67 21.17 -3.97
CA ARG A 155 -1.82 21.36 -5.42
C ARG A 155 -1.13 22.62 -5.95
N GLY A 156 0.08 22.90 -5.45
CA GLY A 156 0.92 24.02 -5.89
C GLY A 156 0.51 25.41 -5.37
N ALA A 157 -0.57 25.53 -4.59
CA ALA A 157 -0.90 26.75 -3.87
C ALA A 157 -0.37 26.63 -2.44
N PHE A 158 0.84 27.14 -2.21
CA PHE A 158 1.41 27.21 -0.86
C PHE A 158 0.50 28.05 0.04
N LYS A 159 -0.10 27.43 1.07
CA LYS A 159 -1.06 28.08 1.99
C LYS A 159 -0.39 28.68 3.24
N GLY A 160 0.92 28.92 3.19
CA GLY A 160 1.71 29.38 4.35
C GLY A 160 2.28 28.26 5.22
N TYR A 161 1.95 26.99 4.94
CA TYR A 161 2.44 25.83 5.70
C TYR A 161 2.80 24.67 4.74
N SER A 162 3.93 24.01 4.97
CA SER A 162 4.34 22.80 4.26
C SER A 162 3.58 21.58 4.79
N GLY A 163 3.21 20.67 3.88
CA GLY A 163 2.77 19.34 4.29
C GLY A 163 3.97 18.53 4.80
N LYS A 164 3.75 17.59 5.72
CA LYS A 164 4.79 16.66 6.18
C LYS A 164 4.54 15.31 5.56
N ARG A 165 5.59 14.69 5.04
CA ARG A 165 5.58 13.32 4.54
C ARG A 165 6.49 12.48 5.41
N ASP A 166 5.99 11.34 5.88
CA ASP A 166 6.80 10.34 6.55
C ASP A 166 7.42 9.39 5.51
N CYS A 167 8.74 9.29 5.53
CA CYS A 167 9.53 8.50 4.60
C CYS A 167 10.15 7.32 5.37
N HIS A 168 9.56 6.14 5.19
CA HIS A 168 10.01 4.91 5.81
C HIS A 168 11.14 4.32 4.98
N VAL A 169 12.32 4.19 5.57
CA VAL A 169 13.50 3.59 4.95
C VAL A 169 13.82 2.31 5.70
N VAL A 170 13.71 1.19 5.00
CA VAL A 170 13.93 -0.14 5.58
C VAL A 170 14.99 -0.89 4.78
N ALA A 171 15.97 -1.44 5.48
CA ALA A 171 16.85 -2.48 4.95
C ALA A 171 16.47 -3.82 5.57
N LEU A 172 16.36 -4.85 4.74
CA LEU A 172 15.81 -6.14 5.15
C LEU A 172 16.45 -7.30 4.37
N ASP A 173 16.59 -8.45 5.03
CA ASP A 173 17.00 -9.69 4.39
C ASP A 173 15.93 -10.15 3.37
N PRO A 174 16.27 -10.48 2.11
CA PRO A 174 15.28 -10.90 1.11
C PRO A 174 14.39 -12.08 1.55
N LEU A 175 14.89 -12.94 2.43
CA LEU A 175 14.20 -14.10 2.99
C LEU A 175 13.61 -13.83 4.39
N TRP A 176 13.52 -12.57 4.82
CA TRP A 176 12.91 -12.16 6.08
C TRP A 176 11.56 -12.83 6.34
N TRP A 177 10.69 -12.88 5.32
CA TRP A 177 9.38 -13.50 5.47
C TRP A 177 9.47 -14.99 5.81
N VAL A 178 10.54 -15.70 5.45
CA VAL A 178 10.75 -17.10 5.87
C VAL A 178 11.07 -17.18 7.35
N ARG A 179 11.91 -16.26 7.86
CA ARG A 179 12.32 -16.21 9.28
C ARG A 179 11.17 -15.83 10.20
N ILE A 180 10.35 -14.87 9.79
CA ILE A 180 9.25 -14.35 10.62
C ILE A 180 8.10 -15.34 10.78
N ARG A 181 7.85 -16.21 9.79
CA ARG A 181 6.79 -17.24 9.88
C ARG A 181 6.90 -18.13 11.11
N SER A 182 8.10 -18.26 11.68
CA SER A 182 8.34 -19.09 12.84
C SER A 182 8.15 -18.37 14.18
N VAL A 183 7.81 -17.07 14.15
CA VAL A 183 7.61 -16.21 15.32
C VAL A 183 6.13 -15.87 15.43
N GLY A 184 5.49 -16.30 16.52
CA GLY A 184 4.06 -16.08 16.74
C GLY A 184 3.21 -16.64 15.60
N ASP A 185 2.24 -15.85 15.15
CA ASP A 185 1.31 -16.19 14.07
C ASP A 185 1.92 -15.99 12.67
N GLY A 186 3.17 -15.55 12.62
CA GLY A 186 3.88 -15.26 11.39
C GLY A 186 3.40 -13.98 10.69
N SER A 187 2.59 -13.13 11.34
CA SER A 187 2.16 -11.84 10.79
C SER A 187 3.30 -10.83 10.64
N GLY A 188 4.38 -11.02 11.41
CA GLY A 188 5.43 -10.02 11.58
C GLY A 188 5.10 -8.97 12.63
N VAL A 189 4.03 -9.17 13.40
CA VAL A 189 3.67 -8.35 14.56
C VAL A 189 3.68 -9.20 15.83
N VAL A 190 4.32 -8.72 16.88
CA VAL A 190 4.28 -9.32 18.22
C VAL A 190 4.13 -8.21 19.25
N ASP A 191 3.12 -8.31 20.11
CA ASP A 191 2.86 -7.34 21.19
C ASP A 191 2.83 -5.89 20.66
N GLY A 192 2.12 -5.66 19.55
CA GLY A 192 2.01 -4.35 18.89
C GLY A 192 3.32 -3.80 18.28
N ARG A 193 4.33 -4.65 18.09
CA ARG A 193 5.63 -4.29 17.51
C ARG A 193 5.90 -5.06 16.24
N VAL A 194 6.53 -4.41 15.27
CA VAL A 194 6.97 -5.09 14.04
C VAL A 194 8.23 -5.88 14.33
N VAL A 195 8.30 -7.12 13.85
CA VAL A 195 9.50 -7.94 13.94
C VAL A 195 10.36 -7.72 12.68
N LEU A 196 11.46 -7.00 12.83
CA LEU A 196 12.35 -6.61 11.74
C LEU A 196 13.35 -7.73 11.37
N ASP A 197 13.73 -8.56 12.34
CA ASP A 197 14.48 -9.80 12.10
C ASP A 197 14.23 -10.78 13.25
N ALA A 198 14.42 -12.05 12.96
CA ALA A 198 14.32 -13.12 13.94
C ALA A 198 15.32 -14.23 13.66
N ARG A 199 16.10 -14.57 14.69
CA ARG A 199 17.01 -15.71 14.69
C ARG A 199 16.57 -16.70 15.77
N ARG A 200 16.24 -17.92 15.37
CA ARG A 200 15.96 -19.00 16.32
C ARG A 200 17.26 -19.42 17.01
N VAL A 201 17.25 -19.43 18.34
CA VAL A 201 18.42 -19.77 19.16
C VAL A 201 18.26 -21.16 19.79
N VAL A 202 17.04 -21.47 20.23
CA VAL A 202 16.73 -22.78 20.83
C VAL A 202 15.43 -23.30 20.26
N ASN A 203 15.42 -24.59 19.95
CA ASN A 203 14.22 -25.33 19.61
C ASN A 203 14.05 -26.40 20.68
N VAL A 204 13.05 -26.24 21.56
CA VAL A 204 12.65 -27.29 22.49
C VAL A 204 11.54 -28.08 21.82
N PRO A 205 11.79 -29.33 21.39
CA PRO A 205 10.81 -30.13 20.67
C PRO A 205 9.48 -30.19 21.42
N GLY A 206 8.39 -29.83 20.74
CA GLY A 206 7.01 -30.00 21.23
C GLY A 206 6.48 -28.94 22.19
N ALA A 207 7.28 -27.97 22.63
CA ALA A 207 6.85 -27.03 23.68
C ALA A 207 7.12 -25.55 23.38
N GLN A 208 8.29 -25.22 22.83
CA GLN A 208 8.76 -23.84 22.82
C GLN A 208 9.88 -23.59 21.81
N ALA A 209 9.77 -22.51 21.05
CA ALA A 209 10.88 -21.96 20.25
C ALA A 209 11.34 -20.61 20.82
N VAL A 210 12.64 -20.46 21.03
CA VAL A 210 13.23 -19.21 21.52
C VAL A 210 13.93 -18.48 20.38
N HIS A 211 13.62 -17.20 20.21
CA HIS A 211 14.15 -16.35 19.15
C HIS A 211 14.83 -15.11 19.73
N GLU A 212 16.00 -14.78 19.21
CA GLU A 212 16.58 -13.44 19.26
C GLU A 212 15.92 -12.60 18.16
N VAL A 213 15.39 -11.44 18.50
CA VAL A 213 14.64 -10.61 17.55
C VAL A 213 15.05 -9.16 17.59
N LEU A 214 14.86 -8.49 16.46
CA LEU A 214 14.83 -7.03 16.36
C LEU A 214 13.38 -6.60 16.25
N LEU A 215 12.91 -5.84 17.25
CA LEU A 215 11.57 -5.30 17.30
C LEU A 215 11.58 -3.82 16.97
N VAL A 216 10.55 -3.37 16.28
CA VAL A 216 10.33 -1.95 15.97
C VAL A 216 9.04 -1.52 16.62
N ARG A 217 9.13 -0.43 17.38
CA ARG A 217 7.98 0.20 18.02
C ARG A 217 7.93 1.68 17.71
N GLN A 218 6.74 2.24 17.86
CA GLN A 218 6.52 3.66 17.71
C GLN A 218 7.30 4.45 18.78
N GLY A 219 8.10 5.42 18.32
CA GLY A 219 8.72 6.45 19.15
C GLY A 219 7.85 7.71 19.23
N ARG A 220 8.44 8.83 19.64
CA ARG A 220 7.73 10.11 19.70
C ARG A 220 7.51 10.67 18.28
N GLY A 221 6.30 11.13 17.98
CA GLY A 221 5.99 11.73 16.67
C GLY A 221 5.99 10.69 15.55
N TYR A 222 6.88 10.85 14.55
CA TYR A 222 7.09 9.91 13.44
C TYR A 222 8.37 9.07 13.61
N THR A 223 9.05 9.17 14.76
CA THR A 223 10.26 8.37 15.00
C THR A 223 9.91 6.91 15.31
N VAL A 224 10.83 6.00 14.98
CA VAL A 224 10.75 4.58 15.33
C VAL A 224 11.89 4.22 16.26
N ILE A 225 11.68 3.23 17.12
CA ILE A 225 12.71 2.71 18.02
C ILE A 225 12.91 1.24 17.67
N VAL A 226 14.14 0.89 17.33
CA VAL A 226 14.57 -0.49 17.10
C VAL A 226 15.20 -1.01 18.39
N GLU A 227 14.66 -2.10 18.93
CA GLU A 227 15.13 -2.73 20.17
C GLU A 227 15.39 -4.22 19.96
N GLN A 228 16.44 -4.73 20.59
CA GLN A 228 16.69 -6.17 20.67
C GLN A 228 15.83 -6.78 21.78
N ALA A 229 15.29 -7.97 21.53
CA ALA A 229 14.55 -8.72 22.52
C ALA A 229 14.72 -10.23 22.34
N ILE A 230 14.34 -10.99 23.37
CA ILE A 230 14.20 -12.44 23.31
C ILE A 230 12.71 -12.77 23.36
N LEU A 231 12.25 -13.60 22.42
CA LEU A 231 10.88 -14.10 22.38
C LEU A 231 10.85 -15.60 22.60
N ALA A 232 9.91 -16.05 23.44
CA ALA A 232 9.52 -17.43 23.59
C ALA A 232 8.16 -17.63 22.90
N THR A 233 8.14 -18.45 21.86
CA THR A 233 6.92 -18.81 21.12
C THR A 233 6.47 -20.19 21.58
N TRP A 234 5.30 -20.26 22.20
CA TRP A 234 4.70 -21.49 22.73
C TRP A 234 3.63 -22.04 21.78
N ALA A 235 2.87 -21.12 21.19
CA ALA A 235 1.91 -21.36 20.12
C ALA A 235 1.89 -20.12 19.21
N PRO A 236 1.23 -20.18 18.03
CA PRO A 236 1.15 -19.03 17.13
C PRO A 236 0.61 -17.77 17.82
N ASP A 237 -0.37 -17.94 18.68
CA ASP A 237 -1.07 -16.88 19.41
C ASP A 237 -0.47 -16.58 20.79
N VAL A 238 0.54 -17.35 21.25
CA VAL A 238 1.11 -17.22 22.58
C VAL A 238 2.62 -17.01 22.51
N VAL A 239 3.02 -15.75 22.64
CA VAL A 239 4.41 -15.30 22.62
C VAL A 239 4.71 -14.51 23.89
N THR A 240 5.79 -14.85 24.59
CA THR A 240 6.26 -14.11 25.77
C THR A 240 7.61 -13.46 25.53
N ARG A 241 7.81 -12.26 26.09
CA ARG A 241 9.05 -11.48 25.93
C ARG A 241 9.94 -11.64 27.16
N HIS A 242 11.24 -11.81 26.91
CA HIS A 242 12.25 -12.12 27.92
C HIS A 242 13.45 -11.19 27.81
N ARG A 243 14.15 -10.99 28.94
CA ARG A 243 15.39 -10.20 28.98
C ARG A 243 16.59 -11.01 28.51
N THR A 244 16.56 -12.33 28.69
CA THR A 244 17.68 -13.22 28.37
C THR A 244 17.17 -14.52 27.76
N VAL A 245 18.03 -15.21 27.00
CA VAL A 245 17.75 -16.55 26.47
C VAL A 245 17.48 -17.53 27.61
N ARG A 246 18.26 -17.47 28.69
CA ARG A 246 18.07 -18.32 29.87
C ARG A 246 16.69 -18.16 30.49
N SER A 247 16.24 -16.92 30.74
CA SER A 247 14.91 -16.68 31.31
C SER A 247 13.79 -17.14 30.38
N ALA A 248 14.00 -17.10 29.06
CA ALA A 248 13.05 -17.64 28.09
C ALA A 248 12.95 -19.15 28.21
N ILE A 249 14.08 -19.87 28.28
CA ILE A 249 14.11 -21.34 28.40
C ILE A 249 13.51 -21.80 29.73
N GLU A 250 13.83 -21.12 30.83
CA GLU A 250 13.35 -21.48 32.17
C GLU A 250 11.93 -20.97 32.46
N ALA A 251 11.30 -20.28 31.51
CA ALA A 251 9.97 -19.73 31.68
C ALA A 251 8.94 -20.84 31.87
N ARG A 252 8.02 -20.63 32.80
CA ARG A 252 6.87 -21.53 32.96
C ARG A 252 5.95 -21.44 31.75
N VAL A 253 5.35 -22.58 31.39
CA VAL A 253 4.33 -22.67 30.35
C VAL A 253 3.19 -21.69 30.68
N PRO A 254 2.82 -20.78 29.76
CA PRO A 254 1.72 -19.85 29.99
C PRO A 254 0.40 -20.60 30.26
N GLU A 255 -0.44 -20.04 31.13
CA GLU A 255 -1.73 -20.64 31.51
C GLU A 255 -2.64 -20.89 30.30
N ALA A 256 -2.63 -19.99 29.31
CA ALA A 256 -3.37 -20.15 28.07
C ALA A 256 -3.01 -21.44 27.30
N ILE A 257 -1.74 -21.86 27.34
CA ILE A 257 -1.29 -23.11 26.72
C ILE A 257 -1.77 -24.30 27.53
N MET A 258 -1.62 -24.24 28.86
CA MET A 258 -2.09 -25.30 29.75
C MET A 258 -3.60 -25.52 29.62
N GLU A 259 -4.39 -24.45 29.52
CA GLU A 259 -5.84 -24.53 29.33
C GLU A 259 -6.20 -25.12 27.97
N ARG A 260 -5.48 -24.73 26.91
CA ARG A 260 -5.66 -25.27 25.56
C ARG A 260 -5.37 -26.76 25.51
N ASP A 261 -4.31 -27.20 26.17
CA ASP A 261 -3.94 -28.62 26.22
C ASP A 261 -4.96 -29.43 27.04
N ARG A 262 -5.42 -28.90 28.19
CA ARG A 262 -6.54 -29.51 28.95
C ARG A 262 -7.81 -29.65 28.11
N LYS A 263 -8.18 -28.62 27.35
CA LYS A 263 -9.35 -28.66 26.44
C LYS A 263 -9.20 -29.71 25.35
N ARG A 264 -7.99 -29.85 24.78
CA ARG A 264 -7.68 -30.87 23.76
C ARG A 264 -7.76 -32.28 24.35
N GLU A 265 -7.22 -32.49 25.53
CA GLU A 265 -7.26 -33.77 26.23
C GLU A 265 -8.71 -34.18 26.56
N GLN A 266 -9.51 -33.27 27.12
CA GLN A 266 -10.93 -33.52 27.38
C GLN A 266 -11.72 -33.83 26.10
N ALA A 267 -11.43 -33.13 25.00
CA ALA A 267 -12.06 -33.40 23.71
C ALA A 267 -11.66 -34.78 23.16
N ALA A 268 -10.39 -35.19 23.32
CA ALA A 268 -9.92 -36.51 22.90
C ALA A 268 -10.60 -37.62 23.70
N ILE A 269 -10.68 -37.48 25.04
CA ILE A 269 -11.38 -38.43 25.92
C ILE A 269 -12.85 -38.54 25.52
N ARG A 270 -13.51 -37.40 25.22
CA ARG A 270 -14.91 -37.39 24.80
C ARG A 270 -15.10 -38.09 23.44
N ALA A 271 -14.22 -37.84 22.48
CA ALA A 271 -14.26 -38.47 21.16
C ALA A 271 -14.02 -39.99 21.24
N GLU A 272 -13.10 -40.44 22.10
CA GLU A 272 -12.84 -41.85 22.35
C GLU A 272 -14.03 -42.55 23.02
N ALA A 273 -14.66 -41.90 24.01
CA ALA A 273 -15.87 -42.41 24.65
C ALA A 273 -17.06 -42.50 23.66
N GLU A 274 -17.21 -41.52 22.78
CA GLU A 274 -18.24 -41.54 21.73
C GLU A 274 -17.99 -42.65 20.70
N ARG A 275 -16.73 -42.83 20.27
CA ARG A 275 -16.35 -43.92 19.39
C ARG A 275 -16.65 -45.28 20.01
N ARG A 276 -16.29 -45.48 21.28
CA ARG A 276 -16.57 -46.73 22.00
C ARG A 276 -18.07 -47.00 22.13
N ARG A 277 -18.88 -45.97 22.36
CA ARG A 277 -20.34 -46.08 22.41
C ARG A 277 -20.95 -46.47 21.06
N LEU A 278 -20.40 -45.97 19.96
CA LEU A 278 -20.84 -46.34 18.62
C LEU A 278 -20.45 -47.77 18.27
N GLU A 279 -19.25 -48.21 18.66
CA GLU A 279 -18.80 -49.61 18.51
C GLU A 279 -19.70 -50.58 19.31
N GLU A 280 -20.14 -50.20 20.52
CA GLU A 280 -21.08 -51.00 21.34
C GLU A 280 -22.50 -51.08 20.73
N ILE A 281 -23.00 -49.98 20.14
CA ILE A 281 -24.29 -49.99 19.42
C ILE A 281 -24.23 -50.88 18.18
N ASP A 282 -23.14 -50.85 17.43
CA ASP A 282 -22.98 -51.69 16.24
C ASP A 282 -22.88 -53.19 16.61
N GLU A 283 -22.26 -53.53 17.75
CA GLU A 283 -22.24 -54.91 18.29
C GLU A 283 -23.64 -55.38 18.72
N ASP A 284 -24.41 -54.54 19.41
CA ASP A 284 -25.78 -54.87 19.83
C ASP A 284 -26.72 -55.06 18.62
N VAL A 285 -26.60 -54.20 17.59
CA VAL A 285 -27.38 -54.32 16.35
C VAL A 285 -27.01 -55.58 15.56
N LEU A 286 -25.73 -55.98 15.57
CA LEU A 286 -25.29 -57.23 14.95
C LEU A 286 -25.79 -58.46 15.72
N ALA A 287 -25.79 -58.42 17.06
CA ALA A 287 -26.33 -59.48 17.90
C ALA A 287 -27.84 -59.66 17.70
N ASP A 288 -28.60 -58.58 17.47
CA ASP A 288 -30.04 -58.64 17.17
C ASP A 288 -30.35 -59.13 15.73
N LEU A 289 -29.37 -59.18 14.83
CA LEU A 289 -29.52 -59.65 13.44
C LEU A 289 -29.07 -61.11 13.22
N GLU A 290 -28.39 -61.73 14.19
CA GLU A 290 -28.10 -63.17 14.19
C GLU A 290 -29.32 -63.97 14.70
N ILE A 291 -30.31 -64.16 13.81
CA ILE A 291 -31.30 -65.26 13.85
C ILE A 291 -30.78 -66.43 13.01
#